data_AF-A0A928U648-F1
#
_entry.id   AF-A0A928U648-F1
#
_cell.length_a   1.000
_cell.length_b   1.000
_cell.length_c   1.000
_cell.angle_alpha   90.00
_cell.angle_beta   90.00
_cell.angle_gamma   90.00
#
_symmetry.space_group_name_H-M   'P 1'
#
loop_
_entity.id
_entity.type
_entity.pdbx_description
1 polymer ?
#
loop_
_entity_poly.entity_id
_entity_poly.type
_entity_poly.pdbx_seq_one_letter_code
_entity_poly.pdbx_strand_id
1 'polypeptide(L)'
;MELKQSKKKFSLNVMGGQDKGLVLIVVLALIAILAIVSTVAVYTTTTDIKISGNYKTSVQAFYVAEAGIYDGIGRLMNGNISDDGAKTDPDWNVAGSSTGFNNSFTVTHQVIDSSVVTDDGGTPLFLITSTGSSSSSIKQIEAVVRLVYALPFTKALEGCDGVTIESNGFTDSYDSDLGTYDSQVIPVGTRKDNQNNAWARDKGNVGTANAGADITVDGNAQVHGNARATRYVGASGTGSPVTGLGTPANLTGYRGSPDTTGVNAVIYGIPTENNPPTDCDPLDTATIFDEADDIVDSNNNAEIVNLSTNNPYNSSNKAFSLSSNDAFSLGSPGQTRNYHFNSFELNSNSTLTINGSVTFYVSGDFEDASNSSLTLSSGSTLAVYVTGELDISSNTIVNPGAPTDLMIYSSAASSSNSDYKISISSNSTITGAIYAPNAAIDISSNSDSLGAIRGKYIKSRSNAKFHYDEAFGRLEGYPVLGYEIISWSEIN
;
A
#
# COMPACT_ATOMS: atom_id res chain seq x y z
N MET A 1 -89.71 -53.39 70.82
CA MET A 1 -88.24 -53.50 70.95
C MET A 1 -87.63 -52.46 70.03
N GLU A 2 -87.01 -51.46 70.65
CA GLU A 2 -85.94 -50.57 70.18
C GLU A 2 -85.93 -49.84 68.81
N LEU A 3 -85.68 -48.53 68.97
CA LEU A 3 -84.84 -47.61 68.18
C LEU A 3 -85.36 -47.06 66.83
N LYS A 4 -86.06 -45.92 66.95
CA LYS A 4 -86.29 -44.93 65.89
C LYS A 4 -84.97 -44.29 65.43
N GLN A 5 -84.62 -44.45 64.15
CA GLN A 5 -83.65 -43.60 63.45
C GLN A 5 -84.28 -42.23 63.14
N SER A 6 -83.58 -41.15 63.49
CA SER A 6 -83.95 -39.77 63.14
C SER A 6 -82.94 -39.18 62.16
N LYS A 7 -83.39 -38.90 60.93
CA LYS A 7 -82.66 -38.14 59.91
C LYS A 7 -82.54 -36.68 60.35
N LYS A 8 -81.32 -36.17 60.59
CA LYS A 8 -81.07 -34.74 60.77
C LYS A 8 -80.79 -34.07 59.42
N LYS A 9 -81.70 -33.19 59.00
CA LYS A 9 -81.52 -32.18 57.93
C LYS A 9 -80.40 -31.22 58.36
N PHE A 10 -79.42 -31.01 57.48
CA PHE A 10 -78.42 -29.95 57.61
C PHE A 10 -79.03 -28.66 57.03
N SER A 11 -79.39 -27.71 57.89
CA SER A 11 -79.85 -26.38 57.50
C SER A 11 -78.68 -25.40 57.55
N LEU A 12 -78.35 -24.81 56.40
CA LEU A 12 -77.38 -23.72 56.27
C LEU A 12 -78.00 -22.45 56.86
N ASN A 13 -77.61 -22.07 58.08
CA ASN A 13 -77.95 -20.76 58.64
C ASN A 13 -76.91 -19.74 58.15
N VAL A 14 -77.30 -18.93 57.16
CA VAL A 14 -76.68 -17.63 56.91
C VAL A 14 -77.11 -16.72 58.05
N MET A 15 -76.20 -16.45 58.99
CA MET A 15 -76.38 -15.48 60.06
C MET A 15 -75.60 -14.21 59.70
N GLY A 16 -76.34 -13.17 59.31
CA GLY A 16 -75.82 -11.81 59.25
C GLY A 16 -75.56 -11.29 60.67
N GLY A 17 -74.33 -10.86 60.92
CA GLY A 17 -73.88 -10.36 62.22
C GLY A 17 -72.64 -9.47 62.10
N GLN A 18 -72.86 -8.18 61.82
CA GLN A 18 -71.98 -7.03 62.09
C GLN A 18 -70.49 -7.12 61.69
N ASP A 19 -70.20 -7.09 60.38
CA ASP A 19 -68.86 -6.84 59.81
C ASP A 19 -68.40 -5.36 59.91
N LYS A 20 -68.49 -4.72 61.08
CA LYS A 20 -68.06 -3.32 61.26
C LYS A 20 -66.57 -3.16 61.66
N GLY A 21 -65.82 -4.26 61.81
CA GLY A 21 -64.39 -4.24 62.17
C GLY A 21 -63.44 -4.96 61.20
N LEU A 22 -63.93 -5.93 60.41
CA LEU A 22 -63.10 -6.72 59.47
C LEU A 22 -62.66 -5.88 58.26
N VAL A 23 -63.51 -4.96 57.79
CA VAL A 23 -63.21 -4.07 56.66
C VAL A 23 -61.94 -3.26 56.91
N LEU A 24 -61.72 -2.76 58.12
CA LEU A 24 -60.52 -2.01 58.48
C LEU A 24 -59.26 -2.88 58.38
N ILE A 25 -59.31 -4.14 58.84
CA ILE A 25 -58.16 -5.06 58.80
C ILE A 25 -57.83 -5.46 57.37
N VAL A 26 -58.84 -5.76 56.54
CA VAL A 26 -58.64 -6.09 55.12
C VAL A 26 -58.09 -4.89 54.35
N VAL A 27 -58.61 -3.69 54.60
CA VAL A 27 -58.10 -2.45 54.01
C VAL A 27 -56.66 -2.18 54.44
N LEU A 28 -56.32 -2.38 55.72
CA LEU A 28 -54.94 -2.23 56.21
C LEU A 28 -54.00 -3.28 55.62
N ALA A 29 -54.44 -4.53 55.49
CA ALA A 29 -53.65 -5.60 54.85
C ALA A 29 -53.42 -5.29 53.36
N LEU A 30 -54.44 -4.81 52.65
CA LEU A 30 -54.32 -4.38 51.25
C LEU A 30 -53.38 -3.19 51.11
N ILE A 31 -53.48 -2.18 51.98
CA ILE A 31 -52.56 -1.04 51.99
C ILE A 31 -51.13 -1.51 52.30
N ALA A 32 -50.94 -2.44 53.23
CA ALA A 32 -49.63 -2.99 53.56
C ALA A 32 -49.00 -3.75 52.37
N ILE A 33 -49.78 -4.58 51.68
CA ILE A 33 -49.33 -5.28 50.46
C ILE A 33 -48.99 -4.29 49.35
N LEU A 34 -49.84 -3.28 49.12
CA LEU A 34 -49.59 -2.23 48.13
C LEU A 34 -48.34 -1.40 48.47
N ALA A 35 -48.10 -1.12 49.75
CA ALA A 35 -46.91 -0.41 50.21
C ALA A 35 -45.63 -1.22 49.95
N ILE A 36 -45.65 -2.53 50.20
CA ILE A 36 -44.52 -3.43 49.89
C ILE A 36 -44.26 -3.46 48.38
N VAL A 37 -45.29 -3.65 47.56
CA VAL A 37 -45.16 -3.67 46.08
C VAL A 37 -44.64 -2.33 45.56
N SER A 38 -45.16 -1.21 46.08
CA SER A 38 -44.72 0.14 45.70
C SER A 38 -43.26 0.37 46.07
N THR A 39 -42.84 -0.09 47.26
CA THR A 39 -41.45 0.03 47.72
C THR A 39 -40.50 -0.74 46.81
N VAL A 40 -40.85 -1.98 46.44
CA VAL A 40 -40.07 -2.80 45.49
C VAL A 40 -40.00 -2.14 44.11
N ALA A 41 -41.10 -1.58 43.61
CA ALA A 41 -41.13 -0.86 42.32
C ALA A 41 -40.22 0.38 42.33
N VAL A 42 -40.18 1.13 43.44
CA VAL A 42 -39.28 2.29 43.58
C VAL A 42 -37.82 1.84 43.66
N TYR A 43 -37.51 0.77 44.42
CA TYR A 43 -36.14 0.25 44.51
C TYR A 43 -35.61 -0.28 43.18
N THR A 44 -36.42 -1.02 42.44
CA THR A 44 -36.06 -1.51 41.10
C THR A 44 -35.84 -0.35 40.13
N THR A 45 -36.78 0.60 40.05
CA THR A 45 -36.64 1.80 39.18
C THR A 45 -35.41 2.64 39.53
N THR A 46 -35.16 2.89 40.81
CA THR A 46 -33.97 3.66 41.23
C THR A 46 -32.66 2.93 40.94
N THR A 47 -32.67 1.60 40.98
CA THR A 47 -31.54 0.76 40.60
C THR A 47 -31.30 0.83 39.09
N ASP A 48 -32.35 0.69 38.27
CA ASP A 48 -32.27 0.79 36.81
C ASP A 48 -31.79 2.17 36.34
N ILE A 49 -32.24 3.24 37.00
CA ILE A 49 -31.76 4.61 36.74
C ILE A 49 -30.27 4.73 37.04
N LYS A 50 -29.78 4.16 38.16
CA LYS A 50 -28.36 4.19 38.51
C LYS A 50 -27.53 3.36 37.52
N ILE A 51 -27.99 2.17 37.15
CA ILE A 51 -27.34 1.32 36.15
C ILE A 51 -27.25 2.05 34.81
N SER A 52 -28.37 2.65 34.36
CA SER A 52 -28.43 3.40 33.11
C SER A 52 -27.54 4.65 33.14
N GLY A 53 -27.49 5.34 34.28
CA GLY A 53 -26.60 6.48 34.49
C GLY A 53 -25.13 6.09 34.41
N ASN A 54 -24.74 5.00 35.08
CA ASN A 54 -23.38 4.46 35.05
C ASN A 54 -23.01 3.96 33.65
N TYR A 55 -23.93 3.31 32.95
CA TYR A 55 -23.72 2.86 31.57
C TYR A 55 -23.51 4.05 30.63
N LYS A 56 -24.35 5.09 30.74
CA LYS A 56 -24.20 6.32 29.96
C LYS A 56 -22.84 6.99 30.18
N THR A 57 -22.42 7.16 31.45
CA THR A 57 -21.13 7.80 31.75
C THR A 57 -19.95 6.95 31.28
N SER A 58 -20.06 5.62 31.36
CA SER A 58 -19.07 4.69 30.81
C SER A 58 -18.92 4.80 29.29
N VAL A 59 -20.03 4.83 28.55
CA VAL A 59 -20.02 4.98 27.10
C VAL A 59 -19.47 6.37 26.69
N GLN A 60 -19.81 7.42 27.44
CA GLN A 60 -19.23 8.75 27.21
C GLN A 60 -17.72 8.78 27.44
N ALA A 61 -17.22 8.17 28.52
CA ALA A 61 -15.78 8.08 28.78
C ALA A 61 -15.05 7.32 27.65
N PHE A 62 -15.66 6.25 27.12
CA PHE A 62 -15.14 5.52 25.97
C PHE A 62 -14.99 6.40 24.71
N TYR A 63 -16.05 7.11 24.29
CA TYR A 63 -15.97 7.99 23.12
C TYR A 63 -15.01 9.16 23.31
N VAL A 64 -14.85 9.64 24.55
CA VAL A 64 -13.86 10.67 24.89
C VAL A 64 -12.43 10.14 24.77
N ALA A 65 -12.18 8.88 25.13
CA ALA A 65 -10.90 8.22 24.90
C ALA A 65 -10.65 8.00 23.39
N GLU A 66 -11.66 7.56 22.65
CA GLU A 66 -11.57 7.37 21.19
C GLU A 66 -11.22 8.68 20.47
N ALA A 67 -11.79 9.81 20.87
CA ALA A 67 -11.43 11.12 20.34
C ALA A 67 -9.93 11.45 20.52
N GLY A 68 -9.30 10.96 21.60
CA GLY A 68 -7.87 11.14 21.83
C GLY A 68 -6.99 10.31 20.90
N ILE A 69 -7.45 9.12 20.51
CA ILE A 69 -6.79 8.31 19.47
C ILE A 69 -6.77 9.08 18.14
N TYR A 70 -7.93 9.58 17.70
CA TYR A 70 -8.04 10.30 16.43
C TYR A 70 -7.33 11.65 16.44
N ASP A 71 -7.31 12.38 17.56
CA ASP A 71 -6.52 13.62 17.68
C ASP A 71 -5.01 13.33 17.65
N GLY A 72 -4.56 12.25 18.30
CA GLY A 72 -3.17 11.78 18.18
C GLY A 72 -2.78 11.48 16.72
N ILE A 73 -3.64 10.75 16.00
CA ILE A 73 -3.48 10.51 14.56
C ILE A 73 -3.47 11.82 13.76
N GLY A 74 -4.40 12.73 14.02
CA GLY A 74 -4.48 14.00 13.29
C GLY A 74 -3.24 14.88 13.48
N ARG A 75 -2.65 14.88 14.68
CA ARG A 75 -1.40 15.62 14.95
C ARG A 75 -0.18 14.99 14.32
N LEU A 76 -0.15 13.66 14.25
CA LEU A 76 0.83 12.91 13.48
C LEU A 76 0.72 13.27 11.98
N MET A 77 -0.50 13.26 11.42
CA MET A 77 -0.76 13.63 10.02
C MET A 77 -0.36 15.07 9.68
N ASN A 78 -0.66 16.02 10.56
CA ASN A 78 -0.38 17.44 10.31
C ASN A 78 1.07 17.85 10.67
N GLY A 79 1.91 16.90 11.08
CA GLY A 79 3.31 17.16 11.47
C GLY A 79 3.46 17.92 12.80
N ASN A 80 2.39 18.07 13.59
CA ASN A 80 2.47 18.65 14.94
C ASN A 80 3.18 17.71 15.93
N ILE A 81 3.14 16.40 15.64
CA ILE A 81 3.94 15.36 16.27
C ILE A 81 4.77 14.75 15.13
N SER A 82 6.09 14.88 15.20
CA SER A 82 7.02 14.31 14.22
C SER A 82 8.07 13.47 14.93
N ASP A 83 8.39 12.33 14.33
CA ASP A 83 9.50 11.47 14.71
C ASP A 83 10.74 11.86 13.88
N ASP A 84 11.33 13.01 14.21
CA ASP A 84 12.43 13.67 13.49
C ASP A 84 13.79 12.97 13.71
N GLY A 85 13.82 11.63 13.54
CA GLY A 85 15.02 10.79 13.64
C GLY A 85 15.06 9.83 14.84
N ALA A 86 13.97 9.70 15.59
CA ALA A 86 13.86 8.76 16.72
C ALA A 86 13.16 7.44 16.33
N LYS A 87 13.09 7.10 15.03
CA LYS A 87 12.44 5.88 14.46
C LYS A 87 12.78 4.56 15.15
N THR A 88 13.94 4.49 15.82
CA THR A 88 14.41 3.31 16.53
C THR A 88 14.57 3.52 18.03
N ASP A 89 14.14 4.67 18.55
CA ASP A 89 14.17 4.99 19.98
C ASP A 89 12.94 4.37 20.67
N PRO A 90 13.12 3.35 21.52
CA PRO A 90 12.02 2.74 22.25
C PRO A 90 11.42 3.68 23.31
N ASP A 91 12.11 4.77 23.67
CA ASP A 91 11.69 5.71 24.71
C ASP A 91 10.99 6.97 24.14
N TRP A 92 10.80 7.04 22.81
CA TRP A 92 10.09 8.16 22.18
C TRP A 92 8.63 8.24 22.67
N ASN A 93 8.25 9.40 23.21
CA ASN A 93 6.95 9.60 23.84
C ASN A 93 6.50 11.06 23.73
N VAL A 94 5.32 11.27 23.16
CA VAL A 94 4.67 12.57 23.06
C VAL A 94 3.28 12.51 23.70
N ALA A 95 3.04 13.36 24.70
CA ALA A 95 1.75 13.46 25.38
C ALA A 95 0.89 14.60 24.80
N GLY A 96 -0.43 14.41 24.83
CA GLY A 96 -1.40 15.40 24.37
C GLY A 96 -2.77 15.25 25.02
N SER A 97 -3.66 16.19 24.73
CA SER A 97 -5.08 16.17 25.10
C SER A 97 -5.90 16.88 24.04
N SER A 98 -7.14 16.43 23.83
CA SER A 98 -8.01 16.92 22.79
C SER A 98 -8.83 18.12 23.26
N THR A 99 -8.91 19.16 22.43
CA THR A 99 -9.66 20.38 22.77
C THR A 99 -11.14 20.06 22.90
N GLY A 100 -11.75 20.44 24.03
CA GLY A 100 -13.19 20.24 24.28
C GLY A 100 -13.57 18.85 24.80
N PHE A 101 -12.59 17.95 24.99
CA PHE A 101 -12.79 16.63 25.55
C PHE A 101 -11.98 16.46 26.83
N ASN A 102 -12.49 15.67 27.78
CA ASN A 102 -11.77 15.39 29.03
C ASN A 102 -10.94 14.10 28.88
N ASN A 103 -9.91 14.19 28.05
CA ASN A 103 -8.99 13.09 27.77
C ASN A 103 -7.53 13.50 27.91
N SER A 104 -6.67 12.50 28.03
CA SER A 104 -5.22 12.60 27.87
C SER A 104 -4.76 11.42 27.04
N PHE A 105 -3.88 11.64 26.07
CA PHE A 105 -3.30 10.57 25.28
C PHE A 105 -1.78 10.69 25.20
N THR A 106 -1.12 9.57 24.91
CA THR A 106 0.30 9.48 24.61
C THR A 106 0.48 8.78 23.29
N VAL A 107 1.42 9.25 22.49
CA VAL A 107 1.89 8.63 21.26
C VAL A 107 3.32 8.16 21.53
N THR A 108 3.56 6.84 21.45
CA THR A 108 4.87 6.22 21.60
C THR A 108 5.14 5.29 20.42
N HIS A 109 6.33 4.71 20.35
CA HIS A 109 6.54 3.54 19.51
C HIS A 109 5.94 2.28 20.14
N GLN A 110 5.50 1.34 19.31
CA GLN A 110 5.20 -0.01 19.73
C GLN A 110 6.53 -0.72 19.99
N VAL A 111 6.71 -1.29 21.18
CA VAL A 111 7.97 -1.90 21.60
C VAL A 111 7.75 -3.35 22.05
N ILE A 112 8.62 -4.26 21.62
CA ILE A 112 8.72 -5.63 22.10
C ILE A 112 10.19 -5.89 22.47
N ASP A 113 10.44 -6.40 23.67
CA ASP A 113 11.80 -6.69 24.18
C ASP A 113 12.79 -5.51 24.02
N SER A 114 12.31 -4.29 24.29
CA SER A 114 13.07 -3.03 24.15
C SER A 114 13.51 -2.69 22.71
N SER A 115 12.93 -3.33 21.70
CA SER A 115 13.06 -2.96 20.29
C SER A 115 11.76 -2.39 19.74
N VAL A 116 11.88 -1.30 18.99
CA VAL A 116 10.76 -0.74 18.22
C VAL A 116 10.30 -1.76 17.19
N VAL A 117 9.00 -2.06 17.20
CA VAL A 117 8.37 -2.95 16.23
C VAL A 117 8.19 -2.19 14.93
N THR A 118 8.63 -2.80 13.83
CA THR A 118 8.47 -2.24 12.49
C THR A 118 7.50 -3.03 11.63
N ASP A 119 7.02 -2.41 10.55
CA ASP A 119 6.35 -3.14 9.47
C ASP A 119 7.34 -3.86 8.53
N ASP A 120 6.80 -4.54 7.51
CA ASP A 120 7.55 -5.26 6.48
C ASP A 120 8.51 -4.34 5.68
N GLY A 121 8.30 -3.01 5.72
CA GLY A 121 9.13 -1.97 5.11
C GLY A 121 10.12 -1.30 6.06
N GLY A 122 10.15 -1.68 7.35
CA GLY A 122 11.04 -1.08 8.35
C GLY A 122 10.50 0.18 9.04
N THR A 123 9.21 0.50 8.89
CA THR A 123 8.57 1.67 9.52
C THR A 123 8.24 1.40 10.97
N PRO A 124 8.53 2.29 11.93
CA PRO A 124 8.06 2.12 13.30
C PRO A 124 6.54 2.10 13.36
N LEU A 125 5.99 1.14 14.10
CA LEU A 125 4.58 1.16 14.49
C LEU A 125 4.43 2.10 15.69
N PHE A 126 3.36 2.87 15.69
CA PHE A 126 3.01 3.80 16.77
C PHE A 126 2.00 3.15 17.69
N LEU A 127 2.16 3.35 18.99
CA LEU A 127 1.17 3.01 20.00
C LEU A 127 0.56 4.31 20.51
N ILE A 128 -0.76 4.45 20.38
CA ILE A 128 -1.50 5.55 20.97
C ILE A 128 -2.33 5.02 22.12
N THR A 129 -2.02 5.49 23.33
CA THR A 129 -2.80 5.19 24.54
C THR A 129 -3.61 6.43 24.90
N SER A 130 -4.93 6.32 24.94
CA SER A 130 -5.81 7.43 25.35
C SER A 130 -6.68 7.07 26.54
N THR A 131 -6.71 7.95 27.53
CA THR A 131 -7.57 7.88 28.71
C THR A 131 -8.63 8.97 28.62
N GLY A 132 -9.89 8.56 28.56
CA GLY A 132 -11.06 9.45 28.55
C GLY A 132 -11.84 9.35 29.86
N SER A 133 -12.42 10.47 30.30
CA SER A 133 -13.20 10.50 31.54
C SER A 133 -14.54 11.22 31.38
N SER A 134 -15.57 10.66 32.03
CA SER A 134 -16.90 11.28 32.16
C SER A 134 -17.45 11.03 33.55
N SER A 135 -17.67 12.11 34.31
CA SER A 135 -18.02 12.04 35.74
C SER A 135 -17.02 11.18 36.54
N SER A 136 -17.45 10.04 37.09
CA SER A 136 -16.59 9.11 37.83
C SER A 136 -16.12 7.92 36.97
N SER A 137 -16.52 7.85 35.70
CA SER A 137 -16.12 6.77 34.80
C SER A 137 -14.86 7.16 34.03
N ILE A 138 -13.91 6.25 33.96
CA ILE A 138 -12.65 6.38 33.23
C ILE A 138 -12.58 5.19 32.28
N LYS A 139 -12.22 5.45 31.04
CA LYS A 139 -11.96 4.44 30.01
C LYS A 139 -10.63 4.70 29.34
N GLN A 140 -9.92 3.62 29.05
CA GLN A 140 -8.60 3.69 28.43
C GLN A 140 -8.60 2.78 27.20
N ILE A 141 -8.11 3.32 26.09
CA ILE A 141 -8.02 2.64 24.80
C ILE A 141 -6.57 2.69 24.35
N GLU A 142 -6.09 1.59 23.80
CA GLU A 142 -4.83 1.53 23.08
C GLU A 142 -5.08 1.19 21.62
N ALA A 143 -4.38 1.89 20.72
CA ALA A 143 -4.42 1.64 19.29
C ALA A 143 -3.00 1.54 18.74
N VAL A 144 -2.74 0.47 17.98
CA VAL A 144 -1.51 0.34 17.20
C VAL A 144 -1.77 0.92 15.82
N VAL A 145 -0.96 1.90 15.45
CA VAL A 145 -1.11 2.71 14.25
C VAL A 145 0.12 2.56 13.38
N ARG A 146 -0.07 2.39 12.07
CA ARG A 146 1.00 2.37 11.07
C ARG A 146 0.93 3.62 10.20
N LEU A 147 2.08 4.16 9.81
CA LEU A 147 2.13 5.15 8.74
C LEU A 147 1.78 4.50 7.41
N VAL A 148 0.88 5.14 6.68
CA VAL A 148 0.63 4.86 5.29
C VAL A 148 1.39 5.90 4.49
N TYR A 149 2.47 5.47 3.86
CA TYR A 149 3.18 6.27 2.86
C TYR A 149 2.56 6.04 1.49
N ALA A 150 2.66 7.04 0.60
CA ALA A 150 2.54 6.77 -0.82
C ALA A 150 3.84 6.09 -1.25
N LEU A 151 4.01 4.81 -0.93
CA LEU A 151 5.09 4.00 -1.49
C LEU A 151 4.59 3.47 -2.83
N PRO A 152 4.83 4.16 -3.96
CA PRO A 152 4.47 3.65 -5.28
C PRO A 152 5.15 2.31 -5.59
N PHE A 153 6.26 2.02 -4.90
CA PHE A 153 7.19 0.94 -5.21
C PHE A 153 7.44 0.04 -3.99
N THR A 154 6.40 -0.67 -3.55
CA THR A 154 6.52 -1.74 -2.53
C THR A 154 6.75 -3.13 -3.12
N LYS A 155 6.74 -3.21 -4.46
CA LYS A 155 6.74 -4.43 -5.26
C LYS A 155 7.64 -4.23 -6.46
N ALA A 156 8.14 -5.35 -7.00
CA ALA A 156 8.89 -5.37 -8.24
C ALA A 156 8.04 -4.81 -9.39
N LEU A 157 6.89 -5.43 -9.59
CA LEU A 157 5.92 -5.10 -10.63
C LEU A 157 4.54 -4.95 -10.00
N GLU A 158 3.94 -3.78 -10.16
CA GLU A 158 2.57 -3.50 -9.73
C GLU A 158 1.72 -3.05 -10.92
N GLY A 159 0.82 -3.93 -11.37
CA GLY A 159 -0.11 -3.64 -12.46
C GLY A 159 -1.47 -3.21 -11.92
N CYS A 160 -1.98 -2.03 -12.26
CA CYS A 160 -3.31 -1.60 -11.81
C CYS A 160 -4.39 -2.62 -12.16
N ASP A 161 -4.48 -2.96 -13.44
CA ASP A 161 -5.51 -3.80 -14.03
C ASP A 161 -5.00 -5.20 -14.40
N GLY A 162 -3.68 -5.42 -14.34
CA GLY A 162 -3.11 -6.77 -14.43
C GLY A 162 -1.60 -6.83 -14.67
N VAL A 163 -1.02 -7.99 -14.36
CA VAL A 163 0.38 -8.32 -14.66
C VAL A 163 0.43 -9.66 -15.40
N THR A 164 1.24 -9.76 -16.45
CA THR A 164 1.52 -11.01 -17.16
C THR A 164 3.03 -11.22 -17.22
N ILE A 165 3.50 -12.37 -16.74
CA ILE A 165 4.89 -12.81 -16.85
C ILE A 165 4.90 -14.12 -17.62
N GLU A 166 5.45 -14.13 -18.82
CA GLU A 166 5.42 -15.30 -19.71
C GLU A 166 6.77 -15.55 -20.38
N SER A 167 6.90 -16.67 -21.10
CA SER A 167 8.05 -16.94 -21.99
C SER A 167 9.43 -16.70 -21.34
N ASN A 168 9.67 -17.39 -20.22
CA ASN A 168 10.87 -17.31 -19.36
C ASN A 168 11.11 -15.93 -18.71
N GLY A 169 10.06 -15.11 -18.55
CA GLY A 169 10.13 -13.88 -17.76
C GLY A 169 10.52 -14.19 -16.31
N PHE A 170 11.33 -13.32 -15.70
CA PHE A 170 11.94 -13.56 -14.39
C PHE A 170 11.84 -12.32 -13.51
N THR A 171 11.52 -12.51 -12.23
CA THR A 171 11.67 -11.44 -11.24
C THR A 171 12.24 -11.92 -9.91
N ASP A 172 13.12 -11.13 -9.31
CA ASP A 172 13.66 -11.30 -7.97
C ASP A 172 13.90 -9.92 -7.31
N SER A 173 14.70 -9.85 -6.24
CA SER A 173 15.12 -8.58 -5.66
C SER A 173 16.59 -8.53 -5.25
N TYR A 174 17.08 -7.31 -5.05
CA TYR A 174 18.33 -7.00 -4.38
C TYR A 174 18.18 -5.67 -3.62
N ASP A 175 19.26 -5.21 -3.00
CA ASP A 175 19.25 -4.01 -2.17
C ASP A 175 20.44 -3.12 -2.54
N SER A 176 20.22 -2.06 -3.31
CA SER A 176 21.30 -1.25 -3.88
C SER A 176 22.19 -0.59 -2.82
N ASP A 177 21.68 -0.34 -1.61
CA ASP A 177 22.45 0.18 -0.47
C ASP A 177 23.51 -0.81 0.02
N LEU A 178 23.35 -2.11 -0.27
CA LEU A 178 24.28 -3.18 0.11
C LEU A 178 25.27 -3.54 -1.00
N GLY A 179 25.15 -2.94 -2.18
CA GLY A 179 26.00 -3.16 -3.34
C GLY A 179 25.22 -3.52 -4.60
N THR A 180 25.96 -3.81 -5.68
CA THR A 180 25.36 -4.15 -6.99
C THR A 180 24.56 -5.44 -6.91
N TYR A 181 23.59 -5.61 -7.83
CA TYR A 181 22.82 -6.85 -7.98
C TYR A 181 23.75 -8.07 -8.06
N ASP A 182 24.75 -8.04 -8.97
CA ASP A 182 25.71 -9.13 -9.16
C ASP A 182 26.47 -9.54 -7.89
N SER A 183 26.76 -8.59 -7.00
CA SER A 183 27.44 -8.88 -5.73
C SER A 183 26.57 -9.65 -4.73
N GLN A 184 25.25 -9.59 -4.90
CA GLN A 184 24.26 -10.21 -4.04
C GLN A 184 23.69 -11.52 -4.62
N VAL A 185 23.92 -11.79 -5.91
CA VAL A 185 23.51 -13.03 -6.56
C VAL A 185 24.20 -14.22 -5.87
N ILE A 186 23.39 -15.15 -5.36
CA ILE A 186 23.92 -16.41 -4.82
C ILE A 186 24.25 -17.32 -6.02
N PRO A 187 25.51 -17.73 -6.22
CA PRO A 187 25.90 -18.46 -7.42
C PRO A 187 25.14 -19.77 -7.61
N VAL A 188 24.94 -20.14 -8.89
CA VAL A 188 24.25 -21.36 -9.35
C VAL A 188 24.77 -22.65 -8.68
N GLY A 189 26.04 -22.69 -8.28
CA GLY A 189 26.65 -23.82 -7.58
C GLY A 189 26.18 -24.02 -6.13
N THR A 190 25.60 -22.97 -5.53
CA THR A 190 25.16 -22.94 -4.12
C THR A 190 23.64 -22.91 -4.02
N ARG A 191 22.98 -22.10 -4.86
CA ARG A 191 21.53 -21.97 -4.92
C ARG A 191 21.12 -21.82 -6.37
N LYS A 192 20.21 -22.69 -6.84
CA LYS A 192 19.64 -22.63 -8.18
C LYS A 192 18.22 -23.15 -8.19
N ASP A 193 17.45 -22.67 -9.16
CA ASP A 193 16.15 -23.22 -9.49
C ASP A 193 16.29 -24.45 -10.39
N ASN A 194 15.14 -24.98 -10.82
CA ASN A 194 15.09 -26.11 -11.74
C ASN A 194 15.52 -25.76 -13.17
N GLN A 195 15.69 -24.47 -13.49
CA GLN A 195 16.09 -23.92 -14.79
C GLN A 195 17.55 -23.43 -14.80
N ASN A 196 18.27 -23.62 -13.69
CA ASN A 196 19.66 -23.22 -13.48
C ASN A 196 19.91 -21.70 -13.45
N ASN A 197 18.89 -20.89 -13.16
CA ASN A 197 19.08 -19.45 -12.90
C ASN A 197 19.56 -19.22 -11.45
N ALA A 198 20.37 -18.18 -11.28
CA ALA A 198 20.74 -17.63 -9.99
C ALA A 198 19.97 -16.33 -9.75
N TRP A 199 19.67 -16.06 -8.48
CA TRP A 199 18.91 -14.89 -8.03
C TRP A 199 19.51 -14.35 -6.73
N ALA A 200 19.31 -13.07 -6.45
CA ALA A 200 19.84 -12.41 -5.27
C ALA A 200 18.93 -12.65 -4.05
N ARG A 201 17.68 -12.16 -4.06
CA ARG A 201 16.74 -12.27 -2.94
C ARG A 201 15.31 -12.54 -3.40
N ASP A 202 14.46 -12.94 -2.47
CA ASP A 202 13.11 -13.42 -2.72
C ASP A 202 12.02 -12.35 -2.47
N LYS A 203 12.31 -11.06 -2.69
CA LYS A 203 11.32 -9.96 -2.62
C LYS A 203 10.96 -9.38 -3.99
N GLY A 204 11.10 -10.16 -5.07
CA GLY A 204 10.57 -9.87 -6.41
C GLY A 204 9.04 -9.98 -6.45
N ASN A 205 8.36 -9.26 -5.57
CA ASN A 205 6.91 -9.37 -5.38
C ASN A 205 6.17 -8.77 -6.59
N VAL A 206 5.07 -9.42 -6.98
CA VAL A 206 4.18 -8.97 -8.06
C VAL A 206 2.80 -8.72 -7.48
N GLY A 207 2.16 -7.62 -7.86
CA GLY A 207 0.85 -7.26 -7.33
C GLY A 207 -0.06 -6.62 -8.36
N THR A 208 -1.35 -6.62 -8.03
CA THR A 208 -2.34 -5.78 -8.72
C THR A 208 -3.10 -4.89 -7.74
N ALA A 209 -3.56 -3.72 -8.21
CA ALA A 209 -4.20 -2.73 -7.34
C ALA A 209 -5.72 -2.63 -7.51
N ASN A 210 -6.23 -2.50 -8.74
CA ASN A 210 -7.66 -2.30 -8.99
C ASN A 210 -8.45 -3.59 -8.83
N ALA A 211 -9.73 -3.49 -8.49
CA ALA A 211 -10.60 -4.66 -8.36
C ALA A 211 -10.74 -5.42 -9.68
N GLY A 212 -10.67 -6.76 -9.63
CA GLY A 212 -10.87 -7.59 -10.82
C GLY A 212 -9.60 -7.83 -11.65
N ALA A 213 -8.44 -7.41 -11.17
CA ALA A 213 -7.16 -7.55 -11.85
C ALA A 213 -6.49 -8.91 -11.58
N ASP A 214 -5.82 -9.44 -12.61
CA ASP A 214 -5.18 -10.76 -12.58
C ASP A 214 -3.66 -10.67 -12.64
N ILE A 215 -3.00 -11.67 -12.07
CA ILE A 215 -1.61 -11.99 -12.33
C ILE A 215 -1.56 -13.30 -13.13
N THR A 216 -1.04 -13.23 -14.36
CA THR A 216 -0.79 -14.40 -15.20
C THR A 216 0.70 -14.74 -15.18
N VAL A 217 1.05 -15.98 -14.83
CA VAL A 217 2.44 -16.49 -14.86
C VAL A 217 2.49 -17.76 -15.71
N ASP A 218 3.21 -17.74 -16.82
CA ASP A 218 3.20 -18.81 -17.83
C ASP A 218 4.55 -18.99 -18.56
N GLY A 219 4.67 -20.00 -19.42
CA GLY A 219 5.79 -20.15 -20.36
C GLY A 219 7.15 -20.24 -19.68
N ASN A 220 7.28 -21.03 -18.61
CA ASN A 220 8.48 -21.14 -17.77
C ASN A 220 8.89 -19.86 -17.02
N ALA A 221 7.97 -18.90 -16.84
CA ALA A 221 8.24 -17.70 -16.05
C ALA A 221 8.48 -18.02 -14.57
N GLN A 222 9.22 -17.13 -13.89
CA GLN A 222 9.62 -17.30 -12.49
C GLN A 222 9.40 -16.01 -11.69
N VAL A 223 8.82 -16.16 -10.51
CA VAL A 223 8.61 -15.08 -9.53
C VAL A 223 9.28 -15.46 -8.22
N HIS A 224 10.45 -14.87 -7.94
CA HIS A 224 11.14 -14.96 -6.66
C HIS A 224 10.56 -13.94 -5.67
N GLY A 225 9.31 -14.18 -5.29
CA GLY A 225 8.53 -13.32 -4.40
C GLY A 225 7.08 -13.78 -4.31
N ASN A 226 6.27 -13.02 -3.58
CA ASN A 226 4.83 -13.22 -3.50
C ASN A 226 4.14 -12.69 -4.77
N ALA A 227 3.00 -13.29 -5.14
CA ALA A 227 2.13 -12.80 -6.19
C ALA A 227 0.74 -12.52 -5.61
N ARG A 228 0.32 -11.26 -5.53
CA ARG A 228 -0.96 -10.87 -4.91
C ARG A 228 -1.88 -10.18 -5.90
N ALA A 229 -2.88 -10.91 -6.38
CA ALA A 229 -3.89 -10.39 -7.31
C ALA A 229 -5.18 -10.04 -6.59
N THR A 230 -5.89 -9.01 -7.06
CA THR A 230 -7.21 -8.64 -6.55
C THR A 230 -8.32 -9.58 -7.04
N ARG A 231 -8.05 -10.36 -8.09
CA ARG A 231 -8.94 -11.45 -8.55
C ARG A 231 -8.24 -12.80 -8.61
N TYR A 232 -7.27 -13.00 -9.50
CA TYR A 232 -6.74 -14.34 -9.78
C TYR A 232 -5.22 -14.38 -10.00
N VAL A 233 -4.58 -15.48 -9.58
CA VAL A 233 -3.17 -15.78 -9.85
C VAL A 233 -3.07 -17.16 -10.52
N GLY A 234 -2.57 -17.22 -11.76
CA GLY A 234 -2.39 -18.51 -12.44
C GLY A 234 -1.80 -18.44 -13.84
N ALA A 235 -1.87 -19.53 -14.61
CA ALA A 235 -1.32 -19.61 -15.96
C ALA A 235 -2.35 -19.30 -17.06
N SER A 236 -1.90 -18.96 -18.26
CA SER A 236 -2.80 -18.68 -19.39
C SER A 236 -3.61 -19.93 -19.78
N GLY A 237 -4.85 -19.76 -20.23
CA GLY A 237 -5.70 -20.86 -20.71
C GLY A 237 -6.30 -21.79 -19.64
N THR A 238 -5.97 -21.62 -18.34
CA THR A 238 -6.52 -22.44 -17.25
C THR A 238 -7.95 -22.09 -16.84
N GLY A 239 -8.52 -21.03 -17.41
CA GLY A 239 -9.88 -20.54 -17.11
C GLY A 239 -9.94 -19.86 -15.74
N SER A 240 -10.31 -18.58 -15.70
CA SER A 240 -10.59 -17.91 -14.42
C SER A 240 -11.79 -18.59 -13.76
N PRO A 241 -11.73 -19.00 -12.47
CA PRO A 241 -12.88 -19.57 -11.79
C PRO A 241 -14.01 -18.53 -11.79
N VAL A 242 -15.11 -18.82 -12.51
CA VAL A 242 -16.20 -17.86 -12.75
C VAL A 242 -16.96 -17.51 -11.46
N THR A 243 -16.79 -18.28 -10.38
CA THR A 243 -17.38 -17.99 -9.07
C THR A 243 -16.56 -18.61 -7.95
N GLY A 244 -15.85 -17.79 -7.18
CA GLY A 244 -15.29 -18.16 -5.87
C GLY A 244 -14.03 -19.01 -5.92
N LEU A 245 -13.05 -18.62 -5.10
CA LEU A 245 -11.87 -19.37 -4.63
C LEU A 245 -11.58 -20.62 -5.47
N GLY A 246 -10.99 -20.41 -6.65
CA GLY A 246 -10.37 -21.50 -7.37
C GLY A 246 -9.24 -22.06 -6.51
N THR A 247 -9.00 -23.35 -6.63
CA THR A 247 -7.66 -23.85 -6.29
C THR A 247 -6.69 -23.06 -7.18
N PRO A 248 -5.62 -22.44 -6.63
CA PRO A 248 -4.61 -21.78 -7.46
C PRO A 248 -4.26 -22.73 -8.59
N ALA A 249 -4.28 -22.27 -9.85
CA ALA A 249 -3.86 -23.12 -10.96
C ALA A 249 -2.54 -23.79 -10.57
N ASN A 250 -2.42 -25.09 -10.88
CA ASN A 250 -1.27 -25.94 -10.55
C ASN A 250 0.02 -25.38 -11.19
N LEU A 251 0.54 -24.31 -10.62
CA LEU A 251 1.88 -23.79 -10.86
C LEU A 251 2.82 -24.81 -10.22
N THR A 252 3.78 -25.28 -11.01
CA THR A 252 4.84 -26.17 -10.53
C THR A 252 5.62 -25.44 -9.42
N GLY A 253 5.27 -25.65 -8.14
CA GLY A 253 5.93 -24.94 -7.04
C GLY A 253 5.11 -24.73 -5.77
N TYR A 254 3.77 -24.84 -5.80
CA TYR A 254 3.04 -24.95 -4.52
C TYR A 254 3.42 -26.30 -3.90
N ARG A 255 4.18 -26.29 -2.80
CA ARG A 255 4.70 -27.46 -2.05
C ARG A 255 4.10 -28.79 -2.51
N GLY A 256 4.75 -29.45 -3.47
CA GLY A 256 4.69 -30.90 -3.61
C GLY A 256 3.74 -31.52 -4.64
N SER A 257 3.35 -30.87 -5.74
CA SER A 257 2.80 -31.61 -6.89
C SER A 257 3.38 -31.17 -8.23
N PRO A 258 4.04 -32.05 -9.00
CA PRO A 258 4.39 -31.77 -10.39
C PRO A 258 3.11 -31.77 -11.24
N ASP A 259 2.89 -30.73 -12.06
CA ASP A 259 1.80 -30.71 -13.03
C ASP A 259 2.27 -31.18 -14.42
N THR A 260 1.32 -31.82 -15.11
CA THR A 260 1.40 -32.48 -16.41
C THR A 260 0.90 -31.61 -17.56
N THR A 261 0.67 -30.31 -17.33
CA THR A 261 0.11 -29.36 -18.32
C THR A 261 1.15 -28.69 -19.23
N GLY A 262 2.44 -28.94 -19.02
CA GLY A 262 3.52 -28.38 -19.87
C GLY A 262 3.91 -26.94 -19.55
N VAL A 263 3.30 -26.32 -18.53
CA VAL A 263 3.67 -25.00 -18.02
C VAL A 263 4.67 -25.17 -16.87
N ASN A 264 5.95 -24.83 -17.08
CA ASN A 264 6.96 -24.87 -15.99
C ASN A 264 7.08 -23.53 -15.24
N ALA A 265 5.98 -22.77 -15.15
CA ALA A 265 5.99 -21.50 -14.42
C ALA A 265 6.05 -21.73 -12.90
N VAL A 266 6.81 -20.90 -12.19
CA VAL A 266 7.06 -21.06 -10.75
C VAL A 266 6.90 -19.74 -10.00
N ILE A 267 6.15 -19.76 -8.91
CA ILE A 267 6.12 -18.68 -7.91
C ILE A 267 6.75 -19.24 -6.64
N TYR A 268 7.87 -18.65 -6.21
CA TYR A 268 8.64 -19.11 -5.04
C TYR A 268 8.09 -18.56 -3.71
N GLY A 269 7.32 -17.48 -3.75
CA GLY A 269 6.57 -16.96 -2.59
C GLY A 269 5.12 -17.46 -2.54
N ILE A 270 4.25 -16.66 -1.93
CA ILE A 270 2.85 -16.98 -1.72
C ILE A 270 2.00 -16.37 -2.84
N PRO A 271 1.31 -17.19 -3.67
CA PRO A 271 0.23 -16.69 -4.51
C PRO A 271 -0.99 -16.37 -3.65
N THR A 272 -1.56 -15.18 -3.79
CA THR A 272 -2.75 -14.71 -3.08
C THR A 272 -3.76 -14.16 -4.08
N GLU A 273 -4.94 -14.76 -4.09
CA GLU A 273 -6.10 -14.31 -4.88
C GLU A 273 -7.04 -13.48 -4.00
N ASN A 274 -7.91 -12.69 -4.63
CA ASN A 274 -8.88 -11.84 -3.93
C ASN A 274 -8.23 -10.90 -2.89
N ASN A 275 -7.01 -10.45 -3.15
CA ASN A 275 -6.37 -9.45 -2.31
C ASN A 275 -7.21 -8.15 -2.31
N PRO A 276 -7.35 -7.45 -1.17
CA PRO A 276 -8.08 -6.19 -1.14
C PRO A 276 -7.54 -5.21 -2.19
N PRO A 277 -8.42 -4.54 -2.96
CA PRO A 277 -7.99 -3.49 -3.87
C PRO A 277 -7.29 -2.35 -3.11
N THR A 278 -6.30 -1.75 -3.75
CA THR A 278 -5.56 -0.59 -3.24
C THR A 278 -5.66 0.53 -4.26
N ASP A 279 -5.32 1.76 -3.84
CA ASP A 279 -5.16 2.86 -4.80
C ASP A 279 -4.01 2.56 -5.77
N CYS A 280 -4.30 2.57 -7.07
CA CYS A 280 -3.26 2.39 -8.06
C CYS A 280 -2.49 3.68 -8.37
N ASP A 281 -3.06 4.85 -8.08
CA ASP A 281 -2.40 6.13 -8.33
C ASP A 281 -2.16 6.93 -7.02
N PRO A 282 -1.41 6.38 -6.04
CA PRO A 282 -1.21 7.01 -4.74
C PRO A 282 -0.40 8.31 -4.80
N LEU A 283 0.31 8.56 -5.89
CA LEU A 283 1.02 9.82 -6.12
C LEU A 283 0.19 10.87 -6.86
N ASP A 284 -1.02 10.53 -7.32
CA ASP A 284 -1.87 11.36 -8.17
C ASP A 284 -1.11 11.91 -9.40
N THR A 285 -1.09 11.09 -10.46
CA THR A 285 -0.39 11.41 -11.71
C THR A 285 -0.86 12.74 -12.30
N ALA A 286 -2.14 13.12 -12.12
CA ALA A 286 -2.63 14.40 -12.61
C ALA A 286 -1.96 15.55 -11.87
N THR A 287 -1.94 15.51 -10.54
CA THR A 287 -1.26 16.54 -9.71
C THR A 287 0.23 16.64 -10.03
N ILE A 288 0.92 15.50 -10.17
CA ILE A 288 2.35 15.49 -10.51
C ILE A 288 2.63 16.17 -11.86
N PHE A 289 1.78 15.93 -12.87
CA PHE A 289 1.95 16.53 -14.18
C PHE A 289 1.52 18.00 -14.22
N ASP A 290 0.50 18.39 -13.44
CA ASP A 290 0.12 19.80 -13.26
C ASP A 290 1.28 20.61 -12.65
N GLU A 291 2.05 20.03 -11.70
CA GLU A 291 3.26 20.65 -11.17
C GLU A 291 4.40 20.71 -12.20
N ALA A 292 4.54 19.68 -13.04
CA ALA A 292 5.57 19.64 -14.07
C ALA A 292 5.29 20.58 -15.26
N ASP A 293 4.03 20.94 -15.50
CA ASP A 293 3.61 21.82 -16.60
C ASP A 293 4.27 23.21 -16.54
N ASP A 294 4.61 23.71 -15.36
CA ASP A 294 5.35 24.98 -15.18
C ASP A 294 6.71 24.97 -15.93
N ILE A 295 7.30 23.79 -16.16
CA ILE A 295 8.57 23.63 -16.89
C ILE A 295 8.41 24.03 -18.37
N VAL A 296 7.21 23.97 -18.95
CA VAL A 296 6.96 24.40 -20.34
C VAL A 296 7.35 25.86 -20.54
N ASP A 297 7.04 26.70 -19.55
CA ASP A 297 7.26 28.14 -19.56
C ASP A 297 8.57 28.55 -18.86
N SER A 298 8.97 27.82 -17.82
CA SER A 298 10.17 28.10 -17.02
C SER A 298 11.16 26.92 -17.03
N ASN A 299 12.01 26.88 -18.06
CA ASN A 299 13.06 25.88 -18.23
C ASN A 299 14.43 26.47 -18.56
N ASN A 300 15.44 25.61 -18.57
CA ASN A 300 16.83 25.89 -18.85
C ASN A 300 17.23 25.60 -20.30
N ASN A 301 16.30 25.42 -21.25
CA ASN A 301 16.64 25.04 -22.63
C ASN A 301 17.56 26.03 -23.34
N ALA A 302 17.49 27.31 -22.97
CA ALA A 302 18.38 28.35 -23.50
C ALA A 302 19.86 28.05 -23.21
N GLU A 303 20.16 27.28 -22.16
CA GLU A 303 21.51 26.84 -21.84
C GLU A 303 22.02 25.84 -22.88
N ILE A 304 21.17 24.94 -23.39
CA ILE A 304 21.57 23.90 -24.37
C ILE A 304 22.11 24.52 -25.65
N VAL A 305 21.48 25.61 -26.11
CA VAL A 305 21.90 26.35 -27.31
C VAL A 305 23.30 26.94 -27.19
N ASN A 306 23.79 27.12 -25.96
CA ASN A 306 25.10 27.70 -25.69
C ASN A 306 26.19 26.64 -25.40
N LEU A 307 25.88 25.35 -25.42
CA LEU A 307 26.80 24.29 -24.99
C LEU A 307 27.68 23.69 -26.11
N SER A 308 27.26 23.68 -27.38
CA SER A 308 28.06 23.05 -28.45
C SER A 308 27.84 23.63 -29.85
N THR A 309 28.80 23.36 -30.75
CA THR A 309 28.69 23.69 -32.19
C THR A 309 27.76 22.75 -32.96
N ASN A 310 27.53 21.53 -32.44
CA ASN A 310 26.57 20.55 -32.94
C ASN A 310 25.46 20.39 -31.89
N ASN A 311 24.62 21.41 -31.77
CA ASN A 311 23.58 21.44 -30.74
C ASN A 311 22.46 20.43 -31.08
N PRO A 312 22.19 19.42 -30.21
CA PRO A 312 21.12 18.44 -30.44
C PRO A 312 19.71 19.03 -30.23
N TYR A 313 19.60 20.23 -29.67
CA TYR A 313 18.32 20.88 -29.39
C TYR A 313 17.92 21.91 -30.45
N ASN A 314 16.75 21.72 -31.05
CA ASN A 314 16.13 22.66 -31.98
C ASN A 314 15.14 23.58 -31.24
N SER A 315 15.50 24.86 -31.10
CA SER A 315 14.70 25.84 -30.37
C SER A 315 13.37 26.21 -31.03
N SER A 316 13.18 25.93 -32.33
CA SER A 316 11.96 26.30 -33.06
C SER A 316 10.82 25.32 -32.80
N ASN A 317 11.12 24.03 -32.74
CA ASN A 317 10.14 22.98 -32.47
C ASN A 317 10.31 22.33 -31.09
N LYS A 318 11.30 22.77 -30.31
CA LYS A 318 11.67 22.24 -28.99
C LYS A 318 12.00 20.74 -28.99
N ALA A 319 12.50 20.21 -30.11
CA ALA A 319 12.93 18.82 -30.21
C ALA A 319 14.39 18.67 -29.76
N PHE A 320 14.68 17.68 -28.94
CA PHE A 320 16.04 17.21 -28.67
C PHE A 320 16.28 15.94 -29.47
N SER A 321 17.26 15.95 -30.37
CA SER A 321 17.67 14.77 -31.14
C SER A 321 19.19 14.71 -31.20
N LEU A 322 19.79 13.81 -30.42
CA LEU A 322 21.23 13.59 -30.45
C LEU A 322 21.56 12.67 -31.63
N SER A 323 22.44 13.13 -32.52
CA SER A 323 22.79 12.41 -33.74
C SER A 323 23.53 11.10 -33.48
N SER A 324 23.48 10.17 -34.43
CA SER A 324 24.15 8.88 -34.29
C SER A 324 25.65 9.02 -34.08
N ASN A 325 26.20 8.26 -33.13
CA ASN A 325 27.63 8.27 -32.75
C ASN A 325 28.11 9.58 -32.09
N ASP A 326 27.23 10.53 -31.80
CA ASP A 326 27.60 11.74 -31.07
C ASP A 326 27.49 11.52 -29.55
N ALA A 327 28.23 12.35 -28.81
CA ALA A 327 28.15 12.42 -27.36
C ALA A 327 27.80 13.84 -26.92
N PHE A 328 26.96 13.96 -25.90
CA PHE A 328 26.55 15.24 -25.34
C PHE A 328 26.43 15.16 -23.82
N SER A 329 26.73 16.27 -23.14
CA SER A 329 26.56 16.39 -21.69
C SER A 329 25.55 17.48 -21.39
N LEU A 330 24.56 17.16 -20.57
CA LEU A 330 23.50 18.07 -20.17
C LEU A 330 23.48 18.26 -18.65
N GLY A 331 23.09 19.45 -18.20
CA GLY A 331 23.15 19.84 -16.80
C GLY A 331 24.54 20.30 -16.32
N SER A 332 24.69 20.47 -15.02
CA SER A 332 25.94 20.91 -14.38
C SER A 332 26.06 20.28 -12.99
N PRO A 333 27.24 19.79 -12.58
CA PRO A 333 27.41 19.14 -11.29
C PRO A 333 26.93 20.00 -10.11
N GLY A 334 26.13 19.40 -9.23
CA GLY A 334 25.60 20.05 -8.03
C GLY A 334 24.54 21.13 -8.27
N GLN A 335 24.02 21.26 -9.50
CA GLN A 335 22.97 22.23 -9.83
C GLN A 335 21.68 21.54 -10.24
N THR A 336 20.56 22.18 -9.95
CA THR A 336 19.24 21.77 -10.44
C THR A 336 18.95 22.42 -11.78
N ARG A 337 18.47 21.63 -12.74
CA ARG A 337 18.10 22.09 -14.09
C ARG A 337 16.85 21.39 -14.59
N ASN A 338 15.93 22.16 -15.17
CA ASN A 338 14.72 21.64 -15.76
C ASN A 338 14.74 21.90 -17.27
N TYR A 339 14.46 20.89 -18.08
CA TYR A 339 14.43 21.01 -19.54
C TYR A 339 13.08 20.57 -20.08
N HIS A 340 12.56 21.31 -21.06
CA HIS A 340 11.31 21.01 -21.73
C HIS A 340 11.56 20.51 -23.16
N PHE A 341 11.01 19.38 -23.55
CA PHE A 341 11.12 18.90 -24.92
C PHE A 341 9.74 18.56 -25.47
N ASN A 342 9.46 18.92 -26.72
CA ASN A 342 8.27 18.41 -27.40
C ASN A 342 8.48 16.96 -27.86
N SER A 343 9.73 16.58 -28.11
CA SER A 343 10.17 15.21 -28.42
C SER A 343 11.63 15.06 -28.00
N PHE A 344 11.99 13.87 -27.53
CA PHE A 344 13.34 13.55 -27.08
C PHE A 344 13.82 12.27 -27.76
N GLU A 345 14.95 12.33 -28.45
CA GLU A 345 15.51 11.21 -29.19
C GLU A 345 17.04 11.09 -28.99
N LEU A 346 17.49 9.90 -28.61
CA LEU A 346 18.89 9.49 -28.71
C LEU A 346 19.04 8.55 -29.91
N ASN A 347 19.63 9.03 -31.02
CA ASN A 347 19.85 8.18 -32.18
C ASN A 347 20.89 7.08 -31.91
N SER A 348 21.00 6.11 -32.83
CA SER A 348 21.84 4.93 -32.62
C SER A 348 23.29 5.23 -32.27
N ASN A 349 23.85 4.50 -31.30
CA ASN A 349 25.23 4.64 -30.80
C ASN A 349 25.55 6.01 -30.19
N SER A 350 24.56 6.84 -29.88
CA SER A 350 24.78 8.12 -29.21
C SER A 350 24.98 7.95 -27.70
N THR A 351 25.59 8.92 -27.04
CA THR A 351 25.78 8.92 -25.58
C THR A 351 25.39 10.25 -24.97
N LEU A 352 24.40 10.25 -24.08
CA LEU A 352 24.02 11.40 -23.28
C LEU A 352 24.48 11.20 -21.83
N THR A 353 25.21 12.18 -21.29
CA THR A 353 25.60 12.23 -19.88
C THR A 353 24.88 13.36 -19.17
N ILE A 354 24.19 13.03 -18.08
CA ILE A 354 23.49 13.98 -17.22
C ILE A 354 24.36 14.33 -16.02
N ASN A 355 24.43 15.63 -15.70
CA ASN A 355 25.20 16.15 -14.57
C ASN A 355 24.32 17.02 -13.67
N GLY A 356 24.36 16.76 -12.36
CA GLY A 356 23.54 17.47 -11.38
C GLY A 356 22.15 16.86 -11.23
N SER A 357 21.22 17.60 -10.64
CA SER A 357 19.83 17.17 -10.49
C SER A 357 19.01 17.70 -11.66
N VAL A 358 18.59 16.81 -12.55
CA VAL A 358 17.96 17.20 -13.81
C VAL A 358 16.53 16.69 -13.87
N THR A 359 15.63 17.54 -14.38
CA THR A 359 14.27 17.18 -14.71
C THR A 359 14.05 17.34 -16.20
N PHE A 360 13.54 16.30 -16.87
CA PHE A 360 13.02 16.38 -18.22
C PHE A 360 11.50 16.40 -18.17
N TYR A 361 10.89 17.40 -18.81
CA TYR A 361 9.47 17.42 -19.15
C TYR A 361 9.34 17.21 -20.66
N VAL A 362 8.88 16.03 -21.08
CA VAL A 362 8.74 15.65 -22.49
C VAL A 362 7.25 15.60 -22.85
N SER A 363 6.77 16.62 -23.55
CA SER A 363 5.36 16.78 -23.98
C SER A 363 5.01 15.93 -25.21
N GLY A 364 5.72 14.84 -25.43
CA GLY A 364 5.59 13.91 -26.54
C GLY A 364 6.42 12.66 -26.27
N ASP A 365 7.03 12.10 -27.31
CA ASP A 365 7.70 10.81 -27.22
C ASP A 365 9.15 10.93 -26.71
N PHE A 366 9.57 9.92 -25.95
CA PHE A 366 10.94 9.70 -25.46
C PHE A 366 11.48 8.42 -26.12
N GLU A 367 12.48 8.55 -26.98
CA GLU A 367 13.00 7.44 -27.77
C GLU A 367 14.52 7.29 -27.61
N ASP A 368 14.95 6.13 -27.14
CA ASP A 368 16.36 5.74 -27.10
C ASP A 368 16.62 4.65 -28.14
N ALA A 369 17.16 5.05 -29.30
CA ALA A 369 17.43 4.14 -30.43
C ALA A 369 18.60 3.19 -30.15
N SER A 370 18.82 2.23 -31.06
CA SER A 370 19.71 1.09 -30.80
C SER A 370 21.14 1.46 -30.40
N ASN A 371 21.65 0.82 -29.35
CA ASN A 371 22.98 1.01 -28.76
C ASN A 371 23.23 2.44 -28.23
N SER A 372 22.18 3.24 -28.00
CA SER A 372 22.34 4.51 -27.29
C SER A 372 22.63 4.28 -25.80
N SER A 373 23.15 5.32 -25.15
CA SER A 373 23.50 5.26 -23.73
C SER A 373 23.13 6.57 -23.03
N LEU A 374 22.22 6.49 -22.05
CA LEU A 374 21.89 7.57 -21.14
C LEU A 374 22.56 7.28 -19.79
N THR A 375 23.46 8.15 -19.35
CA THR A 375 24.26 7.94 -18.14
C THR A 375 24.13 9.12 -17.18
N LEU A 376 24.08 8.82 -15.88
CA LEU A 376 24.09 9.83 -14.83
C LEU A 376 25.49 9.88 -14.21
N SER A 377 26.09 11.07 -14.13
CA SER A 377 27.35 11.26 -13.41
C SER A 377 27.15 11.02 -11.91
N SER A 378 28.22 10.68 -11.18
CA SER A 378 28.18 10.49 -9.72
C SER A 378 27.51 11.67 -8.99
N GLY A 379 26.52 11.36 -8.15
CA GLY A 379 25.72 12.36 -7.42
C GLY A 379 24.72 13.14 -8.27
N SER A 380 24.45 12.69 -9.50
CA SER A 380 23.44 13.27 -10.39
C SER A 380 22.16 12.44 -10.33
N THR A 381 21.02 13.11 -10.46
CA THR A 381 19.70 12.45 -10.51
C THR A 381 18.94 12.92 -11.74
N LEU A 382 18.05 12.08 -12.23
CA LEU A 382 17.17 12.39 -13.36
C LEU A 382 15.72 12.01 -13.03
N ALA A 383 14.84 13.01 -13.10
CA ALA A 383 13.40 12.81 -13.18
C ALA A 383 12.94 13.04 -14.63
N VAL A 384 12.17 12.11 -15.19
CA VAL A 384 11.58 12.25 -16.53
C VAL A 384 10.07 12.21 -16.41
N TYR A 385 9.41 13.25 -16.89
CA TYR A 385 7.97 13.32 -17.08
C TYR A 385 7.69 13.18 -18.56
N VAL A 386 6.93 12.17 -18.98
CA VAL A 386 6.63 11.90 -20.38
C VAL A 386 5.12 11.77 -20.60
N THR A 387 4.59 12.50 -21.59
CA THR A 387 3.16 12.45 -21.94
C THR A 387 2.87 11.53 -23.13
N GLY A 388 3.87 11.29 -23.99
CA GLY A 388 3.81 10.37 -25.13
C GLY A 388 4.31 8.96 -24.82
N GLU A 389 4.76 8.27 -25.86
CA GLU A 389 5.33 6.93 -25.74
C GLU A 389 6.80 6.98 -25.29
N LEU A 390 7.20 5.99 -24.49
CA LEU A 390 8.58 5.78 -24.07
C LEU A 390 9.11 4.47 -24.68
N ASP A 391 10.05 4.58 -25.60
CA ASP A 391 10.68 3.44 -26.28
C ASP A 391 12.17 3.36 -25.93
N ILE A 392 12.56 2.29 -25.25
CA ILE A 392 13.94 1.89 -25.05
C ILE A 392 14.23 0.73 -25.99
N SER A 393 14.79 1.09 -27.16
CA SER A 393 15.12 0.17 -28.24
C SER A 393 16.41 -0.60 -27.96
N SER A 394 16.86 -1.42 -28.92
CA SER A 394 17.80 -2.52 -28.68
C SER A 394 19.21 -2.16 -28.19
N ASN A 395 19.72 -2.95 -27.23
CA ASN A 395 21.05 -2.82 -26.61
C ASN A 395 21.33 -1.44 -26.01
N THR A 396 20.28 -0.73 -25.60
CA THR A 396 20.39 0.57 -24.94
C THR A 396 20.73 0.39 -23.46
N ILE A 397 21.52 1.30 -22.92
CA ILE A 397 21.81 1.36 -21.48
C ILE A 397 21.27 2.67 -20.93
N VAL A 398 20.32 2.58 -20.00
CA VAL A 398 19.69 3.72 -19.33
C VAL A 398 20.04 3.67 -17.85
N ASN A 399 20.81 4.65 -17.40
CA ASN A 399 21.33 4.79 -16.04
C ASN A 399 22.04 3.52 -15.52
N PRO A 400 23.34 3.30 -15.78
CA PRO A 400 24.07 2.19 -15.18
C PRO A 400 24.42 2.42 -13.69
N GLY A 401 23.94 3.51 -13.08
CA GLY A 401 24.23 3.94 -11.71
C GLY A 401 23.27 3.34 -10.67
N ALA A 402 22.96 4.09 -9.61
CA ALA A 402 22.00 3.63 -8.61
C ALA A 402 20.57 3.72 -9.16
N PRO A 403 19.68 2.75 -8.84
CA PRO A 403 18.29 2.80 -9.29
C PRO A 403 17.56 4.07 -8.81
N THR A 404 17.81 4.49 -7.58
CA THR A 404 17.19 5.68 -6.97
C THR A 404 17.58 7.00 -7.62
N ASP A 405 18.60 7.02 -8.49
CA ASP A 405 19.01 8.21 -9.24
C ASP A 405 18.10 8.49 -10.45
N LEU A 406 17.28 7.52 -10.90
CA LEU A 406 16.38 7.66 -12.06
C LEU A 406 14.92 7.38 -11.71
N MET A 407 14.07 8.36 -11.98
CA MET A 407 12.60 8.26 -11.85
C MET A 407 11.93 8.66 -13.16
N ILE A 408 11.05 7.81 -13.68
CA ILE A 408 10.24 8.09 -14.87
C ILE A 408 8.77 8.11 -14.48
N TYR A 409 8.08 9.22 -14.75
CA TYR A 409 6.65 9.40 -14.58
C TYR A 409 6.00 9.50 -15.95
N SER A 410 4.93 8.74 -16.17
CA SER A 410 4.18 8.78 -17.43
C SER A 410 2.70 9.07 -17.19
N SER A 411 2.18 10.06 -17.94
CA SER A 411 0.75 10.35 -18.01
C SER A 411 0.07 9.70 -19.23
N ALA A 412 0.83 8.97 -20.04
CA ALA A 412 0.29 8.25 -21.19
C ALA A 412 -0.79 7.24 -20.73
N ALA A 413 -1.86 7.12 -21.51
CA ALA A 413 -3.00 6.30 -21.17
C ALA A 413 -3.22 5.20 -22.21
N SER A 414 -3.30 3.96 -21.75
CA SER A 414 -3.58 2.79 -22.59
C SER A 414 -5.05 2.43 -22.56
N SER A 415 -5.57 2.16 -23.76
CA SER A 415 -6.94 1.69 -23.99
C SER A 415 -7.13 0.19 -23.73
N SER A 416 -6.05 -0.60 -23.76
CA SER A 416 -6.06 -2.05 -23.58
C SER A 416 -4.71 -2.56 -23.04
N ASN A 417 -4.63 -3.85 -22.72
CA ASN A 417 -3.40 -4.52 -22.26
C ASN A 417 -2.38 -4.81 -23.37
N SER A 418 -2.66 -4.40 -24.61
CA SER A 418 -1.75 -4.51 -25.77
C SER A 418 -1.42 -3.15 -26.41
N ASP A 419 -1.99 -2.07 -25.88
CA ASP A 419 -1.71 -0.68 -26.30
C ASP A 419 -0.56 -0.14 -25.47
N TYR A 420 0.64 -0.71 -25.67
CA TYR A 420 1.82 -0.35 -24.88
C TYR A 420 2.22 1.09 -25.14
N LYS A 421 2.39 1.86 -24.07
CA LYS A 421 2.93 3.21 -24.09
C LYS A 421 4.38 3.27 -23.61
N ILE A 422 4.83 2.21 -22.96
CA ILE A 422 6.20 2.06 -22.51
C ILE A 422 6.70 0.71 -23.01
N SER A 423 7.80 0.70 -23.75
CA SER A 423 8.42 -0.50 -24.28
C SER A 423 9.90 -0.54 -23.92
N ILE A 424 10.33 -1.63 -23.28
CA ILE A 424 11.73 -1.92 -22.97
C ILE A 424 12.07 -3.23 -23.66
N SER A 425 12.94 -3.19 -24.67
CA SER A 425 13.14 -4.36 -25.52
C SER A 425 14.59 -4.64 -25.88
N SER A 426 14.84 -5.88 -26.31
CA SER A 426 15.98 -6.27 -27.15
C SER A 426 17.35 -6.08 -26.50
N ASN A 427 17.59 -6.80 -25.40
CA ASN A 427 18.83 -6.77 -24.60
C ASN A 427 19.18 -5.40 -24.00
N SER A 428 18.19 -4.55 -23.80
CA SER A 428 18.40 -3.24 -23.18
C SER A 428 18.33 -3.32 -21.67
N THR A 429 19.07 -2.43 -21.02
CA THR A 429 19.12 -2.32 -19.58
C THR A 429 18.64 -0.95 -19.13
N ILE A 430 17.72 -0.93 -18.17
CA ILE A 430 17.32 0.28 -17.46
C ILE A 430 17.43 0.07 -15.96
N THR A 431 18.09 1.01 -15.27
CA THR A 431 18.16 1.03 -13.81
C THR A 431 17.43 2.26 -13.30
N GLY A 432 16.27 2.08 -12.69
CA GLY A 432 15.40 3.17 -12.25
C GLY A 432 14.01 2.71 -11.89
N ALA A 433 13.16 3.65 -11.49
CA ALA A 433 11.73 3.37 -11.32
C ALA A 433 10.87 3.99 -12.42
N ILE A 434 9.76 3.31 -12.74
CA ILE A 434 8.77 3.77 -13.70
C ILE A 434 7.40 3.81 -13.02
N TYR A 435 6.79 4.99 -12.98
CA TYR A 435 5.46 5.25 -12.44
C TYR A 435 4.52 5.67 -13.57
N ALA A 436 3.66 4.74 -14.00
CA ALA A 436 2.81 4.91 -15.16
C ALA A 436 1.42 4.25 -14.97
N PRO A 437 0.64 4.63 -13.95
CA PRO A 437 -0.57 3.91 -13.54
C PRO A 437 -1.66 3.84 -14.61
N ASN A 438 -1.59 4.67 -15.66
CA ASN A 438 -2.52 4.67 -16.78
C ASN A 438 -1.99 3.99 -18.06
N ALA A 439 -0.70 3.62 -18.10
CA ALA A 439 -0.02 3.10 -19.29
C ALA A 439 0.27 1.60 -19.20
N ALA A 440 0.09 0.89 -20.31
CA ALA A 440 0.53 -0.48 -20.49
C ALA A 440 2.02 -0.50 -20.84
N ILE A 441 2.74 -1.44 -20.23
CA ILE A 441 4.19 -1.56 -20.30
C ILE A 441 4.55 -2.95 -20.85
N ASP A 442 5.38 -3.00 -21.88
CA ASP A 442 6.00 -4.22 -22.41
C ASP A 442 7.49 -4.27 -22.04
N ILE A 443 7.89 -5.32 -21.34
CA ILE A 443 9.28 -5.62 -20.99
C ILE A 443 9.62 -6.94 -21.69
N SER A 444 10.45 -6.89 -22.72
CA SER A 444 10.63 -8.05 -23.59
C SER A 444 12.03 -8.24 -24.16
N SER A 445 12.23 -9.43 -24.75
CA SER A 445 13.37 -9.75 -25.62
C SER A 445 14.72 -9.63 -24.92
N ASN A 446 14.90 -10.40 -23.85
CA ASN A 446 16.09 -10.45 -22.99
C ASN A 446 16.51 -9.09 -22.38
N SER A 447 15.58 -8.15 -22.22
CA SER A 447 15.84 -6.93 -21.45
C SER A 447 16.13 -7.26 -19.98
N ASP A 448 16.91 -6.39 -19.34
CA ASP A 448 17.31 -6.55 -17.94
C ASP A 448 17.03 -5.23 -17.19
N SER A 449 16.10 -5.24 -16.25
CA SER A 449 15.62 -4.01 -15.60
C SER A 449 15.83 -4.09 -14.09
N LEU A 450 16.36 -3.01 -13.50
CA LEU A 450 16.66 -2.93 -12.07
C LEU A 450 15.91 -1.74 -11.46
N GLY A 451 15.15 -1.95 -10.38
CA GLY A 451 14.40 -0.89 -9.71
C GLY A 451 12.96 -1.29 -9.42
N ALA A 452 11.97 -0.49 -9.80
CA ALA A 452 10.56 -0.80 -9.52
C ALA A 452 9.63 -0.25 -10.61
N ILE A 453 8.58 -0.99 -10.98
CA ILE A 453 7.65 -0.57 -12.02
C ILE A 453 6.21 -0.65 -11.53
N ARG A 454 5.48 0.45 -11.72
CA ARG A 454 4.03 0.52 -11.59
C ARG A 454 3.43 0.94 -12.93
N GLY A 455 2.50 0.13 -13.44
CA GLY A 455 1.85 0.34 -14.73
C GLY A 455 0.36 0.01 -14.68
N LYS A 456 -0.43 0.42 -15.66
CA LYS A 456 -1.82 -0.04 -15.79
C LYS A 456 -1.88 -1.54 -16.07
N TYR A 457 -1.11 -1.95 -17.07
CA TYR A 457 -0.85 -3.35 -17.41
C TYR A 457 0.65 -3.52 -17.53
N ILE A 458 1.20 -4.60 -16.97
CA ILE A 458 2.62 -4.92 -17.14
C ILE A 458 2.72 -6.28 -17.81
N LYS A 459 3.44 -6.36 -18.93
CA LYS A 459 3.75 -7.60 -19.61
C LYS A 459 5.26 -7.83 -19.68
N SER A 460 5.76 -8.80 -18.92
CA SER A 460 7.15 -9.26 -18.96
C SER A 460 7.25 -10.58 -19.72
N ARG A 461 8.05 -10.63 -20.79
CA ARG A 461 8.10 -11.78 -21.69
C ARG A 461 9.43 -11.97 -22.39
N SER A 462 9.57 -13.10 -23.08
CA SER A 462 10.70 -13.37 -23.99
C SER A 462 12.06 -13.22 -23.29
N ASN A 463 12.23 -13.94 -22.18
CA ASN A 463 13.41 -13.95 -21.31
C ASN A 463 13.76 -12.60 -20.64
N ALA A 464 12.81 -11.66 -20.54
CA ALA A 464 13.00 -10.44 -19.77
C ALA A 464 13.25 -10.74 -18.28
N LYS A 465 14.17 -9.99 -17.68
CA LYS A 465 14.49 -10.07 -16.25
C LYS A 465 14.20 -8.75 -15.56
N PHE A 466 13.65 -8.85 -14.35
CA PHE A 466 13.34 -7.70 -13.51
C PHE A 466 13.85 -7.90 -12.08
N HIS A 467 14.74 -7.03 -11.64
CA HIS A 467 15.39 -7.08 -10.34
C HIS A 467 14.89 -5.93 -9.48
N TYR A 468 14.02 -6.24 -8.51
CA TYR A 468 13.47 -5.23 -7.62
C TYR A 468 14.56 -4.64 -6.72
N ASP A 469 14.68 -3.32 -6.68
CA ASP A 469 15.53 -2.66 -5.68
C ASP A 469 14.73 -2.37 -4.40
N GLU A 470 15.08 -3.08 -3.33
CA GLU A 470 14.46 -2.94 -2.01
C GLU A 470 14.63 -1.55 -1.41
N ALA A 471 15.59 -0.75 -1.88
CA ALA A 471 15.76 0.65 -1.46
C ALA A 471 14.53 1.51 -1.80
N PHE A 472 13.79 1.22 -2.88
CA PHE A 472 12.56 1.95 -3.24
C PHE A 472 11.41 1.71 -2.26
N GLY A 473 11.38 0.55 -1.60
CA GLY A 473 10.37 0.20 -0.60
C GLY A 473 10.63 0.79 0.78
N ARG A 474 11.70 1.58 0.93
CA ARG A 474 12.05 2.29 2.17
C ARG A 474 11.41 3.67 2.19
N LEU A 475 11.22 4.16 3.41
CA LEU A 475 10.31 5.27 3.76
C LEU A 475 10.91 6.65 3.53
N GLU A 476 12.20 6.73 3.20
CA GLU A 476 12.92 7.99 3.14
C GLU A 476 12.58 8.73 1.83
N GLY A 477 11.68 9.71 1.92
CA GLY A 477 11.40 10.65 0.81
C GLY A 477 9.96 10.64 0.28
N TYR A 478 9.08 9.74 0.72
CA TYR A 478 7.70 9.68 0.22
C TYR A 478 6.71 10.46 1.10
N PRO A 479 5.65 11.07 0.51
CA PRO A 479 4.64 11.75 1.29
C PRO A 479 3.88 10.75 2.17
N VAL A 480 3.61 11.15 3.41
CA VAL A 480 2.74 10.40 4.33
C VAL A 480 1.30 10.61 3.86
N LEU A 481 0.68 9.57 3.30
CA LEU A 481 -0.74 9.59 2.89
C LEU A 481 -1.69 9.56 4.08
N GLY A 482 -1.24 9.02 5.21
CA GLY A 482 -2.00 9.01 6.44
C GLY A 482 -1.48 7.99 7.44
N TYR A 483 -2.35 7.65 8.38
CA TYR A 483 -2.08 6.67 9.42
C TYR A 483 -3.27 5.72 9.49
N GLU A 484 -3.00 4.42 9.55
CA GLU A 484 -4.00 3.37 9.63
C GLU A 484 -3.96 2.70 11.01
N ILE A 485 -5.13 2.50 11.62
CA ILE A 485 -5.25 1.73 12.87
C ILE A 485 -5.23 0.23 12.52
N ILE A 486 -4.15 -0.47 12.89
CA ILE A 486 -3.98 -1.90 12.63
C ILE A 486 -4.75 -2.73 13.67
N SER A 487 -4.70 -2.29 14.92
CA SER A 487 -5.39 -2.95 16.02
C SER A 487 -5.74 -1.95 17.11
N TRP A 488 -6.76 -2.27 17.89
CA TRP A 488 -7.10 -1.51 19.08
C TRP A 488 -7.64 -2.44 20.17
N SER A 489 -7.48 -2.03 21.42
CA SER A 489 -8.04 -2.71 22.58
C SER A 489 -8.47 -1.70 23.63
N GLU A 490 -9.50 -2.05 24.39
CA GLU A 490 -9.87 -1.33 25.61
C GLU A 490 -9.10 -1.96 26.77
N ILE A 491 -8.41 -1.12 27.55
CA ILE A 491 -7.55 -1.57 28.65
C ILE A 491 -8.07 -0.97 29.95
N ASN A 492 -9.23 -1.48 30.38
CA ASN A 492 -9.80 -1.56 31.74
C ASN A 492 -11.33 -1.64 31.74
#